data_AF-A0A6P1DRV2-F1
#
_entry.id   AF-A0A6P1DRV2-F1
#
_cell.length_a   1.000
_cell.length_b   1.000
_cell.length_c   1.000
_cell.angle_alpha   90.00
_cell.angle_beta   90.00
_cell.angle_gamma   90.00
#
_symmetry.space_group_name_H-M   'P 1'
#
loop_
_entity.id
_entity.type
_entity.pdbx_description
1 polymer ?
#
loop_
_entity_poly.entity_id
_entity_poly.type
_entity_poly.pdbx_seq_one_letter_code
_entity_poly.pdbx_strand_id
1 'polypeptide(L)'
;MLSCGIYSSDDCLSKKQGNQPSKIYSLDVEENQKPFKFNKIPAGNYIAFAYTVQEDSTDVNEKSTITNGGYTHAVPCGLTVECKDHSLLVFKVQNGKTTKNIQICDWLGAIMQGN
;
A
#
# COMPACT_ATOMS: atom_id res chain seq x y z
N MET A 1 15.34 -2.50 4.96
CA MET A 1 14.62 -3.53 4.17
C MET A 1 13.15 -3.16 4.19
N LEU A 2 12.50 -3.11 3.03
CA LEU A 2 11.10 -2.71 2.87
C LEU A 2 10.28 -3.94 2.50
N SER A 3 9.06 -4.05 3.04
CA SER A 3 8.09 -5.05 2.57
C SER A 3 6.99 -4.33 1.80
N CYS A 4 6.75 -4.75 0.56
CA CYS A 4 5.66 -4.25 -0.26
C CYS A 4 4.55 -5.29 -0.30
N GLY A 5 3.31 -4.84 -0.22
CA GLY A 5 2.14 -5.70 -0.20
C GLY A 5 0.99 -5.18 -1.06
N ILE A 6 0.17 -6.12 -1.53
CA ILE A 6 -1.17 -5.84 -2.04
C ILE A 6 -2.17 -6.75 -1.33
N TYR A 7 -3.36 -6.24 -1.08
CA TYR A 7 -4.48 -7.05 -0.60
C TYR A 7 -5.76 -6.65 -1.31
N SER A 8 -6.73 -7.56 -1.36
CA SER A 8 -8.01 -7.35 -2.01
C SER A 8 -8.80 -6.25 -1.30
N SER A 9 -9.22 -5.20 -2.01
CA SER A 9 -10.03 -4.12 -1.43
C SER A 9 -11.41 -4.62 -0.99
N ASP A 10 -11.93 -5.65 -1.68
CA ASP A 10 -13.19 -6.29 -1.35
C ASP A 10 -13.11 -6.97 0.04
N ASP A 11 -11.91 -7.43 0.44
CA ASP A 11 -11.64 -7.99 1.76
C ASP A 11 -11.50 -6.91 2.85
N CYS A 12 -11.22 -5.66 2.49
CA CYS A 12 -11.16 -4.54 3.43
C CYS A 12 -12.55 -4.11 3.89
N LEU A 13 -13.49 -4.08 2.93
CA LEU A 13 -14.89 -3.76 3.19
C LEU A 13 -15.58 -4.86 4.01
N SER A 14 -15.22 -6.12 3.79
CA SER A 14 -15.77 -7.24 4.56
C SER A 14 -15.27 -7.30 6.01
N LYS A 15 -14.07 -6.81 6.33
CA LYS A 15 -13.59 -6.73 7.73
C LYS A 15 -14.33 -5.72 8.61
N LYS A 16 -15.08 -4.77 8.05
CA LYS A 16 -16.05 -3.97 8.84
C LYS A 16 -17.23 -4.80 9.34
N GLN A 17 -17.44 -5.99 8.78
CA GLN A 17 -18.47 -6.96 9.16
C GLN A 17 -17.79 -8.27 9.54
N GLY A 18 -17.03 -8.24 10.65
CA GLY A 18 -16.11 -9.28 11.10
C GLY A 18 -16.34 -10.70 10.59
N ASN A 19 -15.67 -11.09 9.50
CA ASN A 19 -15.19 -12.46 9.29
C ASN A 19 -14.19 -12.56 8.13
N GLN A 20 -13.16 -13.41 8.33
CA GLN A 20 -12.11 -13.87 7.40
C GLN A 20 -10.82 -13.02 7.24
N PRO A 21 -9.63 -13.65 7.30
CA PRO A 21 -8.37 -12.97 7.01
C PRO A 21 -8.22 -12.72 5.51
N SER A 22 -8.16 -11.45 5.12
CA SER A 22 -7.78 -11.00 3.78
C SER A 22 -6.48 -11.67 3.37
N LYS A 23 -6.41 -12.28 2.18
CA LYS A 23 -5.13 -12.81 1.68
C LYS A 23 -4.25 -11.64 1.27
N ILE A 24 -3.17 -11.44 2.01
CA ILE A 24 -2.14 -10.46 1.68
C ILE A 24 -1.11 -11.15 0.79
N TYR A 25 -0.78 -10.51 -0.33
CA TYR A 25 0.37 -10.88 -1.15
C TYR A 25 1.47 -9.90 -0.83
N SER A 26 2.59 -10.37 -0.28
CA SER A 26 3.75 -9.54 0.08
C SER A 26 5.02 -10.04 -0.59
N LEU A 27 5.99 -9.15 -0.71
CA LEU A 27 7.36 -9.44 -1.12
C LEU A 27 8.29 -8.47 -0.41
N ASP A 28 9.44 -8.97 0.02
CA ASP A 28 10.50 -8.12 0.58
C ASP A 28 11.32 -7.55 -0.57
N VAL A 29 11.58 -6.24 -0.51
CA VAL A 29 12.43 -5.51 -1.46
C VAL A 29 13.57 -4.83 -0.72
N GLU A 30 14.69 -4.72 -1.42
CA GLU A 30 15.74 -3.82 -1.00
C GLU A 30 15.27 -2.36 -1.09
N GLU A 31 15.88 -1.52 -0.28
CA GLU A 31 15.62 -0.09 -0.32
C GLU A 31 15.96 0.46 -1.72
N ASN A 32 15.09 1.31 -2.27
CA ASN A 32 15.21 1.87 -3.63
C ASN A 32 15.12 0.85 -4.79
N GLN A 33 14.82 -0.42 -4.51
CA GLN A 33 14.63 -1.42 -5.57
C GLN A 33 13.35 -1.12 -6.36
N LYS A 34 13.52 -0.67 -7.60
CA LYS A 34 12.43 -0.46 -8.57
C LYS A 34 12.84 -1.05 -9.93
N PRO A 35 11.97 -1.81 -10.63
CA PRO A 35 10.58 -2.16 -10.29
C PRO A 35 10.44 -3.45 -9.45
N PHE A 36 9.33 -3.59 -8.71
CA PHE A 36 8.87 -4.85 -8.11
C PHE A 36 7.69 -5.45 -8.91
N LYS A 37 7.49 -6.77 -8.80
CA LYS A 37 6.44 -7.47 -9.56
C LYS A 37 5.81 -8.61 -8.76
N PHE A 38 4.49 -8.56 -8.64
CA PHE A 38 3.69 -9.71 -8.21
C PHE A 38 3.31 -10.57 -9.42
N ASN A 39 3.44 -11.89 -9.31
CA ASN A 39 3.05 -12.84 -10.34
C ASN A 39 1.87 -13.70 -9.86
N LYS A 40 1.03 -14.15 -10.79
CA LYS A 40 -0.11 -15.07 -10.52
C LYS A 40 -1.11 -14.51 -9.48
N ILE A 41 -1.37 -13.20 -9.54
CA ILE A 41 -2.42 -12.56 -8.74
C ILE A 41 -3.77 -12.77 -9.43
N PRO A 42 -4.80 -13.27 -8.72
CA PRO A 42 -6.15 -13.39 -9.26
C PRO A 42 -6.69 -12.06 -9.76
N ALA A 43 -7.65 -12.09 -10.69
CA ALA A 43 -8.40 -10.90 -11.04
C ALA A 43 -9.24 -10.42 -9.84
N GLY A 44 -9.28 -9.10 -9.64
CA GLY A 44 -9.95 -8.49 -8.50
C GLY A 44 -9.59 -7.02 -8.34
N ASN A 45 -10.13 -6.39 -7.31
CA ASN A 45 -9.80 -5.03 -6.91
C ASN A 45 -8.81 -5.08 -5.74
N TYR A 46 -7.75 -4.28 -5.81
CA TYR A 46 -6.65 -4.34 -4.85
C TYR A 46 -6.23 -2.95 -4.39
N ILE A 47 -5.65 -2.91 -3.21
CA ILE A 47 -4.93 -1.76 -2.64
C ILE A 47 -3.46 -2.15 -2.53
N ALA A 48 -2.56 -1.19 -2.75
CA ALA A 48 -1.12 -1.37 -2.61
C ALA A 48 -0.58 -0.55 -1.43
N PHE A 49 0.29 -1.17 -0.63
CA PHE A 49 0.88 -0.58 0.57
C PHE A 49 2.31 -1.10 0.75
N ALA A 50 3.12 -0.38 1.52
CA ALA A 50 4.46 -0.80 1.91
C ALA A 50 4.73 -0.40 3.35
N TYR A 51 5.63 -1.13 4.01
CA TYR A 51 6.08 -0.82 5.35
C TYR A 51 7.53 -1.27 5.57
N THR A 52 8.20 -0.68 6.55
CA THR A 52 9.56 -1.05 6.92
C THR A 52 9.54 -2.29 7.81
N VAL A 53 10.45 -3.23 7.58
CA VAL A 53 10.48 -4.50 8.34
C VAL A 53 10.95 -4.28 9.78
N GLN A 54 11.65 -3.17 10.03
CA GLN A 54 12.17 -2.75 11.33
C GLN A 54 11.79 -1.29 11.54
N GLU A 55 11.73 -0.86 12.80
CA GLU A 55 11.54 0.54 13.14
C GLU A 55 12.70 1.36 12.58
N ASP A 56 12.37 2.37 11.78
CA ASP A 56 13.34 3.18 11.04
C ASP A 56 13.02 4.68 11.08
N SER A 57 11.92 5.05 11.76
CA SER A 57 11.53 6.42 12.02
C SER A 57 11.42 6.66 13.51
N THR A 58 12.03 7.74 13.99
CA THR A 58 12.01 8.14 15.40
C THR A 58 11.33 9.50 15.52
N ASP A 59 10.29 9.61 16.36
CA ASP A 59 9.60 10.88 16.60
C ASP A 59 10.39 11.82 17.54
N VAL A 60 9.87 13.02 17.77
CA VAL A 60 10.47 14.03 18.66
C VAL A 60 10.56 13.59 20.13
N ASN A 61 9.91 12.49 20.51
CA ASN A 61 9.91 11.90 21.84
C ASN A 61 10.76 10.62 21.89
N GLU A 62 11.64 10.40 20.91
CA GLU A 62 12.49 9.22 20.78
C GLU A 62 11.72 7.90 20.60
N LYS A 63 10.45 7.97 20.18
CA LYS A 63 9.66 6.78 19.90
C LYS A 63 9.97 6.28 18.49
N SER A 64 10.59 5.12 18.41
CA SER A 64 10.82 4.41 17.14
C SER A 64 9.53 3.74 16.65
N THR A 65 9.29 3.83 15.34
CA THR A 65 8.08 3.32 14.68
C THR A 65 8.42 2.75 13.30
N ILE A 66 7.55 1.85 12.84
CA ILE A 66 7.56 1.35 11.47
C ILE A 66 6.99 2.44 10.56
N THR A 67 7.72 2.78 9.50
CA THR A 67 7.23 3.68 8.46
C THR A 67 6.32 2.90 7.51
N ASN A 68 5.16 3.46 7.16
CA ASN A 68 4.23 2.88 6.21
C ASN A 68 3.90 3.85 5.07
N GLY A 69 3.56 3.30 3.92
CA GLY A 69 3.16 4.06 2.75
C GLY A 69 2.10 3.36 1.91
N GLY A 70 1.44 4.12 1.05
CA GLY A 70 0.32 3.65 0.24
C GLY A 70 0.36 4.12 -1.21
N TYR A 71 -0.43 3.46 -2.06
CA TYR A 71 -0.84 4.02 -3.34
C TYR A 71 -2.14 4.78 -3.15
N THR A 72 -2.08 6.11 -3.22
CA THR A 72 -3.19 7.03 -2.89
C THR A 72 -3.49 7.98 -4.05
N HIS A 73 -4.59 8.72 -3.94
CA HIS A 73 -4.93 9.80 -4.87
C HIS A 73 -3.89 10.94 -4.90
N ALA A 74 -3.09 11.10 -3.85
CA ALA A 74 -2.02 12.10 -3.78
C ALA A 74 -0.83 11.75 -4.70
N VAL A 75 -0.58 10.46 -4.96
CA VAL A 75 0.53 10.00 -5.81
C VAL A 75 0.42 10.52 -7.26
N PRO A 76 -0.68 10.30 -8.01
CA PRO A 76 -0.82 10.87 -9.35
C PRO A 76 -0.96 12.40 -9.34
N CYS A 77 -1.34 13.01 -8.21
CA CYS A 77 -1.36 14.46 -8.03
C CYS A 77 0.05 15.07 -7.86
N GLY A 78 1.09 14.25 -7.65
CA GLY A 78 2.48 14.69 -7.54
C GLY A 78 2.94 14.98 -6.11
N LEU A 79 2.16 14.57 -5.09
CA LEU A 79 2.52 14.67 -3.67
C LEU A 79 2.87 16.11 -3.22
N THR A 80 2.28 17.11 -3.86
CA THR A 80 2.44 18.52 -3.44
C THR A 80 1.53 18.83 -2.27
N VAL A 81 1.76 19.97 -1.59
CA VAL A 81 0.89 20.44 -0.48
C VAL A 81 -0.57 20.68 -0.89
N GLU A 82 -0.85 20.81 -2.19
CA GLU A 82 -2.20 20.96 -2.73
C GLU A 82 -2.92 19.61 -2.88
N CYS A 83 -2.18 18.50 -2.85
CA CYS A 83 -2.71 17.14 -2.96
C CYS A 83 -3.29 16.67 -1.62
N LYS A 84 -4.48 17.15 -1.27
CA LYS A 84 -5.09 16.89 0.04
C LYS A 84 -5.74 15.51 0.18
N ASP A 85 -6.02 14.85 -0.93
CA ASP A 85 -6.65 13.52 -0.94
C ASP A 85 -5.62 12.41 -0.90
N HIS A 86 -5.34 11.92 0.31
CA HIS A 86 -4.47 10.77 0.56
C HIS A 86 -5.27 9.47 0.74
N SER A 87 -6.52 9.42 0.28
CA SER A 87 -7.28 8.16 0.31
C SER A 87 -6.68 7.11 -0.64
N LEU A 88 -6.77 5.85 -0.23
CA LEU A 88 -6.19 4.72 -0.97
C LEU A 88 -6.84 4.55 -2.33
N LEU A 89 -6.01 4.41 -3.36
CA LEU A 89 -6.45 4.18 -4.72
C LEU A 89 -6.64 2.68 -4.94
N VAL A 90 -7.87 2.29 -5.29
CA VAL A 90 -8.18 0.93 -5.69
C VAL A 90 -7.83 0.73 -7.16
N PHE A 91 -7.02 -0.29 -7.45
CA PHE A 91 -6.69 -0.68 -8.82
C PHE A 91 -7.21 -2.07 -9.16
N LYS A 92 -7.53 -2.28 -10.44
CA LYS A 92 -8.06 -3.54 -10.94
C LYS A 92 -6.96 -4.43 -11.51
N VAL A 93 -6.95 -5.69 -11.12
CA VAL A 93 -6.19 -6.76 -11.76
C VAL A 93 -7.13 -7.54 -12.68
N GLN A 94 -6.72 -7.75 -13.93
CA GLN A 94 -7.49 -8.50 -14.93
C GLN A 94 -6.75 -9.78 -15.31
N ASN A 95 -7.49 -10.87 -15.52
CA ASN A 95 -6.90 -12.15 -15.91
C ASN A 95 -6.07 -12.00 -17.20
N GLY A 96 -4.86 -12.54 -17.18
CA GLY A 96 -3.93 -12.54 -18.32
C GLY A 96 -3.34 -11.17 -18.68
N LYS A 97 -3.65 -10.10 -17.94
CA LYS A 97 -3.09 -8.76 -18.19
C LYS A 97 -2.17 -8.30 -17.06
N THR A 98 -1.16 -7.54 -17.43
CA THR A 98 -0.26 -6.88 -16.46
C THR A 98 -0.82 -5.52 -16.10
N THR A 99 -1.16 -5.31 -14.83
CA THR A 99 -1.42 -3.97 -14.29
C THR A 99 -0.08 -3.28 -14.02
N LYS A 100 0.07 -2.03 -14.49
CA LYS A 100 1.31 -1.24 -14.39
C LYS A 100 1.04 0.09 -13.68
N ASN A 101 2.10 0.85 -13.42
CA ASN A 101 2.07 2.22 -12.87
C ASN A 101 1.46 2.32 -11.46
N ILE A 102 1.52 1.22 -10.69
CA ILE A 102 1.17 1.22 -9.27
C ILE A 102 2.39 1.73 -8.51
N GLN A 103 2.25 2.88 -7.84
CA GLN A 103 3.35 3.57 -7.16
C GLN A 103 3.02 3.76 -5.69
N ILE A 104 3.75 3.06 -4.82
CA ILE A 104 3.63 3.21 -3.37
C ILE A 104 4.66 4.26 -2.96
N CYS A 105 4.25 5.53 -2.97
CA CYS A 105 5.15 6.66 -2.72
C CYS A 105 4.56 7.69 -1.75
N ASP A 106 3.33 7.48 -1.29
CA ASP A 106 2.74 8.29 -0.24
C ASP A 106 3.11 7.70 1.12
N TRP A 107 4.22 8.17 1.68
CA TRP A 107 4.75 7.77 2.99
C TRP A 107 4.34 8.71 4.13
N LEU A 108 3.66 9.81 3.81
CA LEU A 108 3.34 10.89 4.76
C LEU A 108 1.89 10.88 5.23
N GLY A 109 0.97 10.28 4.47
CA GLY A 109 -0.45 10.40 4.77
C GLY A 109 -1.31 9.26 4.27
N ALA A 110 -0.74 8.12 3.87
CA ALA A 110 -1.54 6.96 3.49
C ALA A 110 -2.40 6.49 4.67
N ILE A 111 -3.65 6.97 4.70
CA ILE A 111 -4.63 6.58 5.70
C ILE A 111 -5.21 5.25 5.24
N MET A 112 -4.68 4.17 5.80
CA MET A 112 -5.41 2.90 5.87
C MET A 112 -6.65 3.20 6.70
N GLN A 113 -7.82 3.42 6.08
CA GLN A 113 -9.03 3.79 6.81
C GLN A 113 -9.41 2.68 7.82
N GLY A 114 -8.93 2.82 9.05
CA GLY A 114 -9.46 2.22 10.25
C GLY A 114 -10.26 3.29 10.96
N ASN A 115 -11.58 3.07 11.05
CA ASN A 115 -12.44 3.85 11.94
C ASN A 115 -12.39 3.21 13.32
#